data_AF-A0A9Q1G5J9-F1
#
_entry.id   AF-A0A9Q1G5J9-F1
#
_cell.length_a   1.000
_cell.length_b   1.000
_cell.length_c   1.000
_cell.angle_alpha   90.00
_cell.angle_beta   90.00
_cell.angle_gamma   90.00
#
_symmetry.space_group_name_H-M   'P 1'
#
loop_
_entity.id
_entity.type
_entity.pdbx_description
1 polymer ?
#
loop_
_entity_poly.entity_id
_entity_poly.type
_entity_poly.pdbx_seq_one_letter_code
_entity_poly.pdbx_strand_id
1 'polypeptide(L)'
;MWMCVRGRWELSWAFPVGVAKEQPSMVVVQSRCAIQEHLYCSGLTLTSAQPQHTGSFRCRYRHKNRKQTSLYVYITGSQQPFVEVQTEIPDVVYMKEGEPLVFPCRVTAPHIPVSLVKEASSMRNNKTEL
;
A
#
# COMPACT_ATOMS: atom_id res chain seq x y z
N MET A 1 -9.78 5.75 -11.10
CA MET A 1 -9.69 4.27 -11.20
C MET A 1 -10.99 3.66 -10.66
N TRP A 2 -11.57 2.67 -11.34
CA TRP A 2 -12.76 1.93 -10.90
C TRP A 2 -12.45 0.43 -10.87
N MET A 3 -12.79 -0.24 -9.77
CA MET A 3 -12.63 -1.69 -9.62
C MET A 3 -13.96 -2.29 -9.15
N CYS A 4 -14.33 -3.45 -9.68
CA CYS A 4 -15.55 -4.15 -9.27
C CYS A 4 -15.24 -5.61 -9.00
N VAL A 5 -15.72 -6.12 -7.86
CA VAL A 5 -15.59 -7.52 -7.47
C VAL A 5 -16.97 -8.09 -7.18
N ARG A 6 -17.17 -9.36 -7.56
CA ARG A 6 -18.38 -10.14 -7.28
C ARG A 6 -18.10 -11.31 -6.36
N GLY A 7 -19.07 -11.63 -5.51
CA GLY A 7 -18.98 -12.77 -4.61
C GLY A 7 -20.35 -13.26 -4.14
N ARG A 8 -20.37 -14.45 -3.53
CA ARG A 8 -21.60 -15.09 -3.00
C ARG A 8 -22.04 -14.58 -1.63
N TRP A 9 -21.20 -13.81 -0.97
CA TRP A 9 -21.48 -13.21 0.33
C TRP A 9 -21.03 -11.76 0.33
N GLU A 10 -21.44 -11.03 1.38
CA GLU A 10 -21.07 -9.64 1.57
C GLU A 10 -19.55 -9.44 1.51
N LEU A 11 -19.13 -8.46 0.72
CA LEU A 11 -17.75 -8.14 0.41
C LEU A 11 -17.30 -6.91 1.20
N SER A 12 -16.04 -6.86 1.61
CA SER A 12 -15.40 -5.69 2.21
C SER A 12 -14.01 -5.45 1.62
N TRP A 13 -13.60 -4.19 1.61
CA TRP A 13 -12.29 -3.78 1.13
C TRP A 13 -11.30 -3.62 2.28
N ALA A 14 -10.05 -3.99 2.02
CA ALA A 14 -8.89 -3.59 2.80
C ALA A 14 -7.94 -2.83 1.88
N PHE A 15 -7.45 -1.69 2.37
CA PHE A 15 -6.67 -0.72 1.60
C PHE A 15 -5.18 -0.86 1.90
N PRO A 16 -4.32 -0.27 1.06
CA PRO A 16 -2.89 -0.19 1.33
C PRO A 16 -2.59 0.42 2.71
N VAL A 17 -1.42 0.09 3.25
CA VAL A 17 -0.94 0.68 4.51
C VAL A 17 -0.83 2.19 4.35
N GLY A 18 -1.24 2.95 5.38
CA GLY A 18 -1.26 4.42 5.35
C GLY A 18 -2.50 5.03 4.69
N VAL A 19 -3.38 4.23 4.08
CA VAL A 19 -4.63 4.69 3.44
C VAL A 19 -5.81 4.44 4.38
N ALA A 20 -6.41 5.50 4.92
CA ALA A 20 -7.62 5.41 5.71
C ALA A 20 -8.82 4.91 4.87
N LYS A 21 -9.73 4.16 5.52
CA LYS A 21 -10.91 3.57 4.86
C LYS A 21 -11.92 4.61 4.37
N GLU A 22 -12.00 5.73 5.07
CA GLU A 22 -12.96 6.81 4.81
C GLU A 22 -12.14 8.04 4.42
N GLN A 23 -12.01 8.24 3.12
CA GLN A 23 -11.33 9.40 2.54
C GLN A 23 -12.16 9.95 1.38
N PRO A 24 -12.21 11.28 1.19
CA PRO A 24 -13.01 11.90 0.13
C PRO A 24 -12.64 11.42 -1.28
N SER A 25 -11.38 11.02 -1.49
CA SER A 25 -10.86 10.51 -2.76
C SER A 25 -11.35 9.10 -3.11
N MET A 26 -11.99 8.40 -2.16
CA MET A 26 -12.29 6.97 -2.26
C MET A 26 -13.74 6.65 -1.90
N VAL A 27 -14.46 6.04 -2.85
CA VAL A 27 -15.88 5.70 -2.68
C VAL A 27 -16.08 4.21 -2.89
N VAL A 28 -16.63 3.53 -1.88
CA VAL A 28 -17.03 2.12 -1.97
C VAL A 28 -18.55 2.07 -2.15
N VAL A 29 -19.00 1.38 -3.18
CA VAL A 29 -20.42 1.13 -3.45
C VAL A 29 -20.67 -0.37 -3.36
N GLN A 30 -21.65 -0.78 -2.57
CA GLN A 30 -22.07 -2.18 -2.45
C GLN A 30 -23.47 -2.34 -3.03
N SER A 31 -23.70 -3.42 -3.76
CA SER A 31 -25.00 -3.72 -4.36
C SER A 31 -25.24 -5.22 -4.50
N ARG A 32 -26.50 -5.62 -4.72
CA ARG A 32 -26.86 -6.96 -5.17
C ARG A 32 -27.01 -6.91 -6.68
N CYS A 33 -26.16 -7.62 -7.41
CA CYS A 33 -26.04 -7.46 -8.87
C CYS A 33 -26.50 -8.66 -9.69
N ALA A 34 -26.72 -9.84 -9.07
CA ALA A 34 -27.42 -10.94 -9.71
C ALA A 34 -28.55 -11.40 -8.80
N ILE A 35 -29.78 -11.06 -9.20
CA ILE A 35 -30.99 -11.28 -8.40
C ILE A 35 -31.32 -12.77 -8.30
N GLN A 36 -31.09 -13.54 -9.37
CA GLN A 36 -31.33 -14.99 -9.39
C GLN A 36 -30.32 -15.76 -8.52
N GLU A 37 -29.03 -15.39 -8.59
CA GLU A 37 -27.95 -16.09 -7.88
C GLU A 37 -27.56 -15.47 -6.52
N HIS A 38 -28.30 -14.47 -6.06
CA HIS A 38 -28.03 -13.76 -4.80
C HIS A 38 -26.57 -13.26 -4.69
N LEU A 39 -26.00 -12.75 -5.77
CA LEU A 39 -24.61 -12.28 -5.78
C LEU A 39 -24.49 -10.85 -5.25
N TYR A 40 -23.43 -10.64 -4.49
CA TYR A 40 -23.00 -9.35 -3.97
C TYR A 40 -21.92 -8.77 -4.89
N CYS A 41 -22.09 -7.51 -5.24
CA CYS A 41 -21.11 -6.69 -5.95
C CYS A 41 -20.54 -5.64 -4.99
N SER A 42 -19.24 -5.38 -5.12
CA SER A 42 -18.64 -4.19 -4.52
C SER A 42 -17.77 -3.48 -5.54
N GLY A 43 -18.13 -2.23 -5.81
CA GLY A 43 -17.38 -1.28 -6.61
C GLY A 43 -16.52 -0.39 -5.71
N LEU A 44 -15.33 -0.05 -6.17
CA LEU A 44 -14.40 0.88 -5.53
C LEU A 44 -13.94 1.90 -6.57
N THR A 45 -14.24 3.17 -6.31
CA THR A 45 -13.83 4.32 -7.12
C THR A 45 -12.75 5.11 -6.39
N LEU A 46 -11.65 5.40 -7.08
CA LEU A 46 -10.63 6.35 -6.67
C LEU A 46 -10.66 7.54 -7.62
N THR A 47 -11.09 8.71 -7.14
CA THR A 47 -11.33 9.93 -7.95
C THR A 47 -10.12 10.85 -8.03
N SER A 48 -9.36 10.98 -6.93
CA SER A 48 -8.10 11.73 -6.88
C SER A 48 -6.97 10.80 -6.45
N ALA A 49 -6.39 10.11 -7.43
CA ALA A 49 -5.30 9.18 -7.21
C ALA A 49 -4.00 9.93 -6.90
N GLN A 50 -3.33 9.49 -5.85
CA GLN A 50 -2.12 10.13 -5.30
C GLN A 50 -1.09 9.03 -4.94
N PRO A 51 0.21 9.35 -4.81
CA PRO A 51 1.27 8.38 -4.54
C PRO A 51 0.96 7.42 -3.39
N GLN A 52 0.42 7.92 -2.28
CA GLN A 52 0.08 7.14 -1.09
C GLN A 52 -0.96 6.04 -1.33
N HIS A 53 -1.75 6.14 -2.41
CA HIS A 53 -2.70 5.10 -2.80
C HIS A 53 -2.03 3.91 -3.48
N THR A 54 -0.74 3.97 -3.79
CA THR A 54 0.02 2.84 -4.35
C THR A 54 0.07 1.71 -3.33
N GLY A 55 -0.31 0.50 -3.75
CA GLY A 55 -0.25 -0.69 -2.90
C GLY A 55 -1.31 -1.73 -3.19
N SER A 56 -1.46 -2.67 -2.25
CA SER A 56 -2.40 -3.79 -2.37
C SER A 56 -3.81 -3.41 -1.92
N PHE A 57 -4.74 -3.37 -2.86
CA PHE A 57 -6.17 -3.33 -2.60
C PHE A 57 -6.69 -4.76 -2.51
N ARG A 58 -7.38 -5.09 -1.42
CA ARG A 58 -7.87 -6.45 -1.18
C ARG A 58 -9.36 -6.44 -1.00
N CYS A 59 -10.05 -7.32 -1.72
CA CYS A 59 -11.47 -7.59 -1.51
C CYS A 59 -11.60 -8.95 -0.84
N ARG A 60 -12.36 -8.99 0.26
CA ARG A 60 -12.58 -10.19 1.08
C ARG A 60 -14.05 -10.33 1.44
N TYR A 61 -14.46 -11.54 1.82
CA TYR A 61 -15.77 -11.70 2.43
C TYR A 61 -15.77 -11.11 3.84
N ARG A 62 -16.78 -10.29 4.18
CA ARG A 62 -16.87 -9.54 5.44
C ARG A 62 -16.68 -10.41 6.67
N HIS A 63 -17.21 -11.64 6.64
CA HIS A 63 -17.14 -12.61 7.75
C HIS A 63 -16.14 -13.76 7.51
N LYS A 64 -15.38 -13.75 6.41
CA LYS A 64 -14.43 -14.83 6.06
C LYS A 64 -13.15 -14.28 5.43
N ASN A 65 -12.21 -13.86 6.28
CA ASN A 65 -10.94 -13.26 5.85
C ASN A 65 -10.00 -14.20 5.08
N ARG A 66 -10.20 -15.53 5.16
CA ARG A 66 -9.36 -16.52 4.45
C ARG A 66 -9.55 -16.50 2.93
N LYS A 67 -10.73 -16.12 2.43
CA LYS A 67 -11.01 -16.01 1.00
C LYS A 67 -10.99 -14.54 0.61
N GLN A 68 -9.90 -14.13 -0.03
CA GLN A 68 -9.71 -12.78 -0.53
C GLN A 68 -9.02 -12.80 -1.89
N THR A 69 -9.26 -11.75 -2.66
CA THR A 69 -8.50 -11.44 -3.87
C THR A 69 -7.79 -10.12 -3.66
N SER A 70 -6.64 -9.93 -4.32
CA SER A 70 -5.82 -8.75 -4.17
C SER A 70 -5.35 -8.26 -5.52
N LEU A 71 -5.36 -6.94 -5.70
CA LEU A 71 -4.72 -6.25 -6.82
C LEU A 71 -3.68 -5.29 -6.26
N TYR A 72 -2.46 -5.31 -6.80
CA TYR A 72 -1.47 -4.29 -6.50
C TYR A 72 -1.57 -3.18 -7.55
N VAL A 73 -1.75 -1.94 -7.11
CA VAL A 73 -1.94 -0.78 -7.97
C VAL A 73 -0.77 0.18 -7.80
N TYR A 74 -0.18 0.59 -8.92
CA TYR A 74 0.85 1.62 -9.01
C TYR A 74 0.21 2.92 -9.48
N ILE A 75 0.38 4.01 -8.71
CA ILE A 75 -0.08 5.35 -9.11
C ILE A 75 1.11 6.12 -9.65
N THR A 76 1.28 6.09 -10.97
CA THR A 76 2.40 6.73 -11.69
C THR A 76 2.10 8.20 -12.02
N GLY A 77 3.14 8.97 -12.39
CA GLY A 77 2.99 10.36 -12.86
C GLY A 77 3.13 11.43 -11.78
N SER A 78 3.46 11.03 -10.55
CA SER A 78 3.93 11.95 -9.52
C SER A 78 5.43 12.23 -9.71
N GLN A 79 5.87 13.45 -9.36
CA GLN A 79 7.29 13.78 -9.25
C GLN A 79 7.96 13.07 -8.06
N GLN A 80 7.16 12.48 -7.17
CA GLN A 80 7.65 11.72 -6.02
C GLN A 80 7.78 10.23 -6.38
N PRO A 81 9.00 9.66 -6.39
CA PRO A 81 9.22 8.27 -6.76
C PRO A 81 8.86 7.28 -5.65
N PHE A 82 9.03 7.67 -4.39
CA PHE A 82 8.69 6.86 -3.22
C PHE A 82 7.27 7.15 -2.73
N VAL A 83 6.59 6.12 -2.23
CA VAL A 83 5.23 6.21 -1.67
C VAL A 83 5.29 6.84 -0.28
N GLU A 84 6.22 6.37 0.53
CA GLU A 84 6.53 6.90 1.86
C GLU A 84 7.38 8.17 1.72
N VAL A 85 6.95 9.26 2.36
CA VAL A 85 7.69 10.53 2.35
C VAL A 85 8.75 10.49 3.44
N GLN A 86 10.01 10.44 3.04
CA GLN A 86 11.13 10.55 3.97
C GLN A 86 11.13 11.94 4.60
N THR A 87 11.08 12.01 5.93
CA THR A 87 11.28 13.26 6.68
C THR A 87 12.73 13.39 7.12
N GLU A 88 13.11 14.52 7.73
CA GLU A 88 14.46 14.71 8.30
C GLU A 88 14.81 13.63 9.34
N ILE A 89 13.78 13.09 10.00
CA ILE A 89 13.90 11.98 10.94
C ILE A 89 13.54 10.69 10.18
N PRO A 90 14.45 9.71 10.09
CA PRO A 90 14.17 8.44 9.42
C PRO A 90 13.22 7.58 10.25
N ASP A 91 12.41 6.79 9.56
CA ASP A 91 11.57 5.77 10.19
C ASP A 91 12.43 4.70 10.88
N VAL A 92 11.98 4.24 12.05
CA VAL A 92 12.65 3.18 12.81
C VAL A 92 12.09 1.83 12.40
N VAL A 93 12.98 0.92 11.99
CA VAL A 93 12.64 -0.49 11.73
C VAL A 93 13.28 -1.36 12.80
N TYR A 94 12.47 -2.13 13.51
CA TYR A 94 12.93 -3.09 14.51
C TYR A 94 13.37 -4.38 13.83
N MET A 95 14.53 -4.91 14.24
CA MET A 95 15.06 -6.16 13.72
C MET A 95 15.30 -7.16 14.84
N LYS A 96 15.15 -8.44 14.52
CA LYS A 96 15.57 -9.55 15.35
C LYS A 96 16.59 -10.37 14.56
N GLU A 97 17.71 -10.68 15.21
CA GLU A 97 18.78 -11.44 14.57
C GLU A 97 18.27 -12.81 14.08
N GLY A 98 18.64 -13.16 12.86
CA GLY A 98 18.19 -14.39 12.20
C GLY A 98 16.79 -14.32 11.57
N GLU A 99 16.05 -13.22 11.72
CA GLU A 99 14.73 -13.03 11.09
C GLU A 99 14.79 -12.06 9.89
N PRO A 100 13.97 -12.25 8.84
CA PRO A 100 13.91 -11.33 7.72
C PRO A 100 13.48 -9.92 8.14
N LEU A 101 14.20 -8.91 7.66
CA LEU A 101 13.89 -7.50 7.84
C LEU A 101 13.34 -6.91 6.54
N VAL A 102 12.26 -6.13 6.62
CA VAL A 102 11.63 -5.48 5.47
C VAL A 102 11.70 -3.96 5.65
N PHE A 103 12.36 -3.27 4.72
CA PHE A 103 12.36 -1.80 4.68
C PHE A 103 11.12 -1.30 3.91
N PRO A 104 10.29 -0.42 4.49
CA PRO A 104 9.04 0.02 3.88
C PRO A 104 9.26 1.14 2.83
N CYS A 105 10.25 1.01 1.94
CA CYS A 105 10.58 2.01 0.92
C CYS A 105 9.95 1.66 -0.44
N ARG A 106 8.62 1.77 -0.54
CA ARG A 106 7.89 1.38 -1.76
C ARG A 106 7.96 2.49 -2.81
N VAL A 107 7.89 2.10 -4.08
CA VAL A 107 7.91 3.03 -5.21
C VAL A 107 6.56 3.12 -5.93
N THR A 108 6.33 4.25 -6.58
CA THR A 108 5.09 4.57 -7.31
C THR A 108 5.00 3.90 -8.68
N ALA A 109 6.10 3.39 -9.23
CA ALA A 109 6.14 2.64 -10.48
C ALA A 109 7.14 1.48 -10.41
N PRO A 110 6.86 0.32 -11.03
CA PRO A 110 7.66 -0.89 -10.90
C PRO A 110 9.03 -0.83 -11.59
N HIS A 111 9.23 0.13 -12.51
CA HIS A 111 10.47 0.30 -13.28
C HIS A 111 11.43 1.32 -12.65
N ILE A 112 11.07 1.94 -11.52
CA ILE A 112 11.94 2.90 -10.83
C ILE A 112 13.12 2.12 -10.22
N PRO A 113 14.38 2.45 -10.58
CA PRO A 113 15.54 1.82 -9.97
C PRO A 113 15.68 2.30 -8.51
N VAL A 114 15.90 1.36 -7.59
CA VAL A 114 16.09 1.63 -6.17
C VAL A 114 17.35 0.91 -5.70
N SER A 115 18.16 1.63 -4.91
CA SER A 115 19.30 1.06 -4.19
C SER A 115 19.09 1.25 -2.69
N LEU A 116 19.42 0.22 -1.92
CA LEU A 116 19.53 0.33 -0.46
C LEU A 116 21.00 0.58 -0.12
N VAL A 117 21.27 1.76 0.43
CA VAL A 117 22.62 2.14 0.87
C VAL A 117 22.65 2.20 2.39
N LYS A 118 23.75 1.72 2.97
CA LYS A 118 24.03 1.93 4.39
C LYS A 118 24.78 3.24 4.50
N GLU A 119 24.21 4.20 5.21
CA GLU A 119 24.91 5.45 5.54
C GLU A 119 26.17 5.09 6.34
N ALA A 120 27.34 5.31 5.75
CA ALA A 120 28.59 5.18 6.45
C ALA A 120 28.76 6.45 7.26
N SER A 121 28.49 6.38 8.57
CA SER A 121 28.89 7.46 9.46
C SER A 121 30.38 7.73 9.23
N SER A 122 30.69 8.92 8.71
CA SER A 122 32.05 9.44 8.60
C SER A 122 32.63 9.54 10.01
N MET A 123 33.19 8.45 10.54
CA MET A 123 34.24 8.51 11.54
C MET A 123 35.51 8.98 10.82
N ARG A 124 35.54 10.26 10.43
CA ARG A 124 36.80 11.00 10.38
C ARG A 124 37.21 11.15 11.83
N ASN A 125 37.90 10.14 12.34
CA ASN A 125 38.71 10.30 13.53
C ASN A 125 39.75 11.36 13.18
N ASN A 126 39.53 12.61 13.59
CA ASN A 126 40.62 13.54 13.77
C ASN A 126 41.47 12.93 14.87
N LYS A 127 42.46 12.15 14.46
CA LYS A 127 43.50 11.62 15.33
C LYS A 127 44.37 12.81 15.73
N THR A 128 43.96 13.52 16.77
CA THR A 128 44.85 14.39 17.53
C THR A 128 45.57 13.48 18.52
N GLU A 129 46.77 13.03 18.16
CA GLU A 129 47.74 12.51 19.13
C GLU A 129 49.06 13.25 18.90
N LEU A 130 49.41 14.02 19.93
CA LEU A 130 50.69 14.65 20.33
C LEU A 130 51.84 14.72 19.32
#